data_AF-A0AAW9AFJ0-F1
#
_entry.id   AF-A0AAW9AFJ0-F1
#
_cell.length_a   1.000
_cell.length_b   1.000
_cell.length_c   1.000
_cell.angle_alpha   90.00
_cell.angle_beta   90.00
_cell.angle_gamma   90.00
#
_symmetry.space_group_name_H-M   'P 1'
#
loop_
_entity.id
_entity.type
_entity.pdbx_description
1 polymer ?
#
loop_
_entity_poly.entity_id
_entity_poly.type
_entity_poly.pdbx_seq_one_letter_code
_entity_poly.pdbx_strand_id
1 'polypeptide(L)'
;MRIKCKALRYLLEGFSTLYPSQQHKNNVKQLKLLQDKLGDFNDTSSQIEFFAQLKETANLNKQDRKALKKLINVLSEHHELSRQTILTHLSQFESFIRDSNTQNLYRP
;
A
#
# COMPACT_ATOMS: atom_id res chain seq x y z
N MET A 1 -7.42 2.23 -4.81
CA MET A 1 -7.61 1.60 -3.48
C MET A 1 -6.95 2.37 -2.35
N ARG A 2 -5.63 2.67 -2.40
CA ARG A 2 -4.88 3.37 -1.34
C ARG A 2 -5.58 4.60 -0.73
N ILE A 3 -6.10 5.51 -1.56
CA ILE A 3 -6.80 6.74 -1.13
C ILE A 3 -8.04 6.40 -0.28
N LYS A 4 -8.86 5.42 -0.71
CA LYS A 4 -10.05 5.01 0.01
C LYS A 4 -9.71 4.39 1.37
N CYS A 5 -8.68 3.55 1.44
CA CYS A 5 -8.20 2.99 2.70
C CYS A 5 -7.74 4.10 3.65
N LYS A 6 -6.97 5.07 3.16
CA LYS A 6 -6.49 6.22 3.94
C LYS A 6 -7.65 7.04 4.51
N ALA A 7 -8.64 7.36 3.69
CA ALA A 7 -9.85 8.06 4.13
C ALA A 7 -10.57 7.29 5.26
N LEU A 8 -10.75 5.98 5.10
CA LEU A 8 -11.35 5.14 6.14
C LEU A 8 -10.54 5.14 7.44
N ARG A 9 -9.20 5.03 7.38
CA ARG A 9 -8.36 5.07 8.58
C ARG A 9 -8.47 6.40 9.29
N TYR A 10 -8.46 7.51 8.56
CA TYR A 10 -8.60 8.84 9.16
C TYR A 10 -9.95 9.03 9.83
N LEU A 11 -11.04 8.51 9.24
CA LEU A 11 -12.34 8.51 9.89
C LEU A 11 -12.30 7.71 11.20
N LEU A 12 -11.75 6.49 11.17
CA LEU A 12 -11.66 5.65 12.36
C LEU A 12 -10.79 6.29 13.46
N GLU A 13 -9.62 6.82 13.11
CA GLU A 13 -8.74 7.52 14.05
C GLU A 13 -9.41 8.77 14.63
N GLY A 14 -10.13 9.53 13.80
CA GLY A 14 -10.83 10.75 14.20
C GLY A 14 -11.97 10.50 15.20
N PHE A 15 -12.65 9.35 15.11
CA PHE A 15 -13.72 8.96 16.03
C PHE A 15 -13.25 8.02 17.16
N SER A 16 -11.95 7.88 17.37
CA SER A 16 -11.38 6.94 18.35
C SER A 16 -11.87 7.16 19.78
N THR A 17 -12.25 8.39 20.16
CA THR A 17 -12.82 8.69 21.48
C THR A 17 -14.20 8.06 21.72
N LEU A 18 -14.97 7.82 20.66
CA LEU A 18 -16.28 7.16 20.72
C LEU A 18 -16.14 5.63 20.83
N TYR A 19 -14.95 5.09 20.50
CA TYR A 19 -14.69 3.66 20.45
C TYR A 19 -13.39 3.31 21.22
N PRO A 20 -13.39 3.39 22.56
CA PRO A 20 -12.19 3.13 23.37
C PRO A 20 -11.77 1.65 23.38
N SER A 21 -12.56 0.77 22.78
CA SER A 21 -12.35 -0.67 22.80
C SER A 21 -11.04 -1.08 22.13
N GLN A 22 -10.42 -2.16 22.64
CA GLN A 22 -9.23 -2.72 22.04
C GLN A 22 -9.50 -3.22 20.60
N GLN A 23 -10.74 -3.62 20.31
CA GLN A 23 -11.17 -4.03 18.99
C GLN A 23 -11.06 -2.88 17.97
N HIS A 24 -11.44 -1.65 18.34
CA HIS A 24 -11.25 -0.48 17.46
C HIS A 24 -9.78 -0.27 17.09
N LYS A 25 -8.89 -0.30 18.10
CA LYS A 25 -7.44 -0.16 17.89
C LYS A 25 -6.90 -1.25 16.97
N ASN A 26 -7.38 -2.48 17.11
CA ASN A 26 -7.01 -3.59 16.24
C ASN A 26 -7.49 -3.39 14.80
N ASN A 27 -8.72 -2.89 14.61
CA ASN A 27 -9.27 -2.57 13.29
C ASN A 27 -8.42 -1.53 12.56
N VAL A 28 -8.07 -0.43 13.25
CA VAL A 28 -7.19 0.62 12.72
C VAL A 28 -5.81 0.05 12.38
N LYS A 29 -5.24 -0.80 13.23
CA LYS A 29 -3.95 -1.46 12.99
C LYS A 29 -3.97 -2.33 11.73
N GLN A 30 -4.99 -3.18 11.55
CA GLN A 30 -5.11 -4.03 10.36
C GLN A 30 -5.27 -3.21 9.08
N LEU A 31 -6.06 -2.13 9.14
CA LEU A 31 -6.23 -1.23 8.01
C LEU A 31 -4.93 -0.48 7.66
N LYS A 32 -4.12 -0.12 8.67
CA LYS A 32 -2.79 0.46 8.46
C LYS A 32 -1.85 -0.53 7.77
N LEU A 33 -1.80 -1.79 8.21
CA LEU A 33 -0.97 -2.81 7.57
C LEU A 33 -1.30 -2.99 6.09
N LEU A 34 -2.58 -3.05 5.73
CA LEU A 34 -3.00 -3.10 4.33
C LEU A 34 -2.60 -1.83 3.55
N GLN A 35 -2.70 -0.66 4.17
CA GLN A 35 -2.27 0.61 3.56
C GLN A 35 -0.77 0.64 3.28
N ASP A 36 0.06 0.13 4.20
CA ASP A 36 1.52 0.10 4.04
C ASP A 36 1.88 -0.70 2.77
N LYS A 37 1.24 -1.87 2.56
CA LYS A 37 1.45 -2.69 1.35
C LYS A 37 0.95 -2.05 0.07
N LEU A 38 -0.19 -1.35 0.13
CA LEU A 38 -0.66 -0.52 -0.98
C LEU A 38 0.27 0.67 -1.26
N GLY A 39 0.99 1.15 -0.24
CA GLY A 39 2.04 2.17 -0.35
C GLY A 39 3.23 1.64 -1.14
N ASP A 40 3.81 0.52 -0.70
CA ASP A 40 4.99 -0.10 -1.32
C ASP A 40 4.79 -0.34 -2.83
N PHE A 41 3.61 -0.81 -3.23
CA PHE A 41 3.26 -1.02 -4.64
C PHE A 41 3.11 0.28 -5.43
N ASN A 42 2.46 1.29 -4.85
CA ASN A 42 2.32 2.58 -5.51
C ASN A 42 3.68 3.27 -5.65
N ASP A 43 4.54 3.19 -4.63
CA ASP A 43 5.86 3.84 -4.63
C ASP A 43 6.77 3.21 -5.69
N THR A 44 6.78 1.88 -5.82
CA THR A 44 7.51 1.20 -6.89
C THR A 44 6.98 1.54 -8.28
N SER A 45 5.65 1.64 -8.45
CA SER A 45 5.04 2.09 -9.70
C SER A 45 5.50 3.49 -10.10
N SER A 46 5.46 4.45 -9.17
CA SER A 46 5.91 5.82 -9.40
C SER A 46 7.42 5.91 -9.66
N GLN A 47 8.24 5.09 -9.00
CA GLN A 47 9.68 5.02 -9.27
C GLN A 47 9.98 4.50 -10.68
N ILE A 48 9.29 3.44 -11.11
CA ILE A 48 9.44 2.88 -12.47
C ILE A 48 9.08 3.94 -13.51
N GLU A 49 7.94 4.63 -13.34
CA GLU A 49 7.50 5.71 -14.23
C GLU A 49 8.53 6.84 -14.30
N PHE A 50 8.99 7.31 -13.14
CA PHE A 50 10.00 8.37 -13.06
C PHE A 50 11.29 8.00 -13.79
N PHE A 51 11.84 6.80 -13.55
CA PHE A 51 13.09 6.38 -14.18
C PHE A 51 12.92 6.05 -15.67
N ALA A 52 11.75 5.56 -16.09
CA ALA A 52 11.44 5.39 -17.50
C ALA A 52 11.41 6.75 -18.23
N GLN A 53 10.77 7.75 -17.64
CA GLN A 53 10.75 9.11 -18.17
C GLN A 53 12.15 9.75 -18.19
N LEU A 54 12.93 9.58 -17.13
CA LEU A 54 14.31 10.06 -17.06
C LEU A 54 15.18 9.45 -18.17
N LYS A 55 15.00 8.16 -18.45
CA LYS A 55 15.73 7.44 -19.52
C LYS A 55 15.48 8.03 -20.91
N GLU A 56 14.28 8.57 -21.13
CA GLU A 56 13.84 9.13 -22.41
C GLU A 56 14.17 10.61 -22.56
N THR A 57 14.09 11.37 -21.47
CA THR A 57 14.21 12.84 -21.49
C THR A 57 15.61 13.35 -21.21
N ALA A 58 16.43 12.62 -20.44
CA ALA A 58 17.77 13.05 -20.10
C ALA A 58 18.80 12.70 -21.19
N ASN A 59 19.75 13.61 -21.43
CA ASN A 59 20.89 13.35 -22.30
C ASN A 59 21.93 12.48 -21.58
N LEU A 60 21.63 11.19 -21.48
CA LEU A 60 22.45 10.19 -20.78
C LEU A 60 23.48 9.58 -21.73
N ASN A 61 24.69 9.37 -21.22
CA ASN A 61 25.67 8.55 -21.92
C ASN A 61 25.24 7.06 -21.94
N LYS A 62 25.95 6.24 -22.70
CA LYS A 62 25.63 4.81 -22.86
C LYS A 62 25.69 4.01 -21.56
N GLN A 63 26.61 4.37 -20.65
CA GLN A 63 26.79 3.69 -19.37
C GLN A 63 25.63 4.00 -18.42
N ASP A 64 25.26 5.26 -18.28
CA ASP A 64 24.15 5.70 -17.41
C ASP A 64 22.82 5.15 -17.92
N ARG A 65 22.60 5.13 -19.23
CA ARG A 65 21.40 4.50 -19.82
C ARG A 65 21.33 3.00 -19.51
N LYS A 66 22.47 2.30 -19.51
CA LYS A 66 22.55 0.87 -19.15
C LYS A 66 22.29 0.65 -17.65
N ALA A 67 22.86 1.50 -16.80
CA ALA A 67 22.64 1.46 -15.35
C ALA A 67 21.16 1.70 -15.01
N LEU A 68 20.55 2.71 -15.62
CA LEU A 68 19.14 3.06 -15.45
C LEU A 68 18.21 1.93 -15.91
N LYS A 69 18.52 1.28 -17.04
CA LYS A 69 17.77 0.10 -17.49
C LYS A 69 17.83 -1.04 -16.47
N LYS A 70 19.00 -1.30 -15.87
CA LYS A 70 19.13 -2.32 -14.82
C LYS A 70 18.33 -1.95 -13.57
N LEU A 71 18.37 -0.68 -13.16
CA LEU A 71 17.60 -0.19 -12.01
C LEU A 71 16.10 -0.38 -12.23
N ILE A 72 15.58 0.00 -13.40
CA ILE A 72 14.18 -0.20 -13.76
C ILE A 72 13.80 -1.68 -13.67
N ASN A 73 14.64 -2.60 -14.18
CA ASN A 73 14.36 -4.04 -14.08
C ASN A 73 14.25 -4.52 -12.62
N VAL A 74 15.17 -4.11 -11.76
CA VAL A 74 15.13 -4.46 -10.32
C VAL A 74 13.86 -3.89 -9.66
N LEU A 75 13.48 -2.67 -10.00
CA LEU A 75 12.25 -2.05 -9.50
C LEU A 75 11.01 -2.80 -10.00
N SER A 76 11.00 -3.25 -11.26
CA SER A 76 9.91 -4.09 -11.80
C SER A 76 9.77 -5.41 -11.05
N GLU A 77 10.87 -6.07 -10.72
CA GLU A 77 10.85 -7.30 -9.91
C GLU A 77 10.27 -7.02 -8.51
N HIS A 78 10.70 -5.93 -7.87
CA HIS A 78 10.16 -5.52 -6.57
C HIS A 78 8.67 -5.12 -6.65
N HIS A 79 8.25 -4.50 -7.75
CA HIS A 79 6.87 -4.14 -8.01
C HIS A 79 5.98 -5.40 -8.09
N GLU A 80 6.42 -6.42 -8.82
CA GLU A 80 5.69 -7.70 -8.88
C GLU A 80 5.60 -8.40 -7.52
N LEU A 81 6.69 -8.39 -6.74
CA LEU A 81 6.65 -8.93 -5.37
C LEU A 81 5.67 -8.17 -4.47
N SER A 82 5.65 -6.84 -4.57
CA SER A 82 4.72 -6.00 -3.81
C SER A 82 3.27 -6.28 -4.20
N ARG A 83 3.01 -6.57 -5.48
CA ARG A 83 1.69 -6.98 -5.99
C ARG A 83 1.21 -8.27 -5.34
N GLN A 84 2.07 -9.29 -5.28
CA GLN A 84 1.74 -10.56 -4.62
C GLN A 84 1.48 -10.35 -3.12
N THR A 85 2.31 -9.53 -2.48
CA THR A 85 2.18 -9.21 -1.05
C THR A 85 0.84 -8.54 -0.73
N ILE A 86 0.37 -7.63 -1.61
CA ILE A 86 -0.95 -7.01 -1.47
C ILE A 86 -2.05 -8.06 -1.51
N LEU A 87 -2.03 -8.99 -2.48
CA LEU A 87 -3.08 -10.00 -2.61
C LEU A 87 -3.18 -10.85 -1.35
N THR A 88 -2.04 -11.30 -0.82
CA THR A 88 -2.00 -12.06 0.45
C THR A 88 -2.57 -11.25 1.61
N HIS A 89 -2.16 -9.99 1.78
CA HIS A 89 -2.65 -9.15 2.89
C HIS A 89 -4.12 -8.78 2.72
N LEU A 90 -4.62 -8.66 1.49
CA LEU A 90 -6.02 -8.39 1.23
C LEU A 90 -6.90 -9.57 1.63
N SER A 91 -6.49 -10.80 1.31
CA SER A 91 -7.17 -12.01 1.79
C SER A 91 -7.14 -12.14 3.32
N GLN A 92 -6.00 -11.82 3.96
CA GLN A 92 -5.90 -11.81 5.42
C GLN A 92 -6.80 -10.74 6.05
N PHE A 93 -6.85 -9.54 5.46
CA PHE A 93 -7.73 -8.47 5.90
C PHE A 93 -9.20 -8.87 5.76
N GLU A 94 -9.58 -9.52 4.66
CA GLU A 94 -10.95 -10.01 4.46
C GLU A 94 -11.34 -11.05 5.53
N SER A 95 -10.46 -12.03 5.82
CA SER A 95 -10.68 -12.99 6.90
C SER A 95 -10.83 -12.28 8.24
N PHE A 96 -9.92 -11.36 8.56
CA PHE A 96 -9.98 -10.57 9.79
C PHE A 96 -11.33 -9.86 9.95
N ILE A 97 -11.83 -9.21 8.88
CA ILE A 97 -13.11 -8.51 8.93
C ILE A 97 -14.26 -9.47 9.23
N ARG A 98 -14.27 -10.64 8.58
CA ARG A 98 -15.28 -11.70 8.74
C ARG A 98 -15.28 -12.29 10.14
N ASP A 99 -14.11 -12.66 10.65
CA ASP A 99 -13.95 -13.44 11.88
C ASP A 99 -14.08 -12.55 13.13
N SER A 100 -13.69 -11.28 13.02
CA SER A 100 -13.63 -10.38 14.18
C SER A 100 -14.93 -9.60 14.44
N ASN A 101 -16.02 -9.90 13.72
CA ASN A 101 -17.28 -9.15 13.78
C ASN A 101 -17.08 -7.62 13.74
N THR A 102 -16.10 -7.19 12.94
CA THR A 102 -15.52 -5.85 12.94
C THR A 102 -16.57 -4.73 12.79
N GLN A 103 -17.62 -5.01 12.03
CA GLN A 103 -18.69 -4.06 11.75
C GLN A 103 -19.67 -3.86 12.90
N ASN A 104 -19.84 -4.84 13.79
CA ASN A 104 -20.80 -4.74 14.90
C ASN A 104 -20.43 -3.64 15.89
N LEU A 105 -19.13 -3.37 16.05
CA LEU A 105 -18.64 -2.27 16.90
C LEU A 105 -19.13 -0.88 16.43
N TYR A 106 -19.41 -0.73 15.14
CA TYR A 106 -19.79 0.54 14.52
C TYR A 106 -21.27 0.60 14.14
N ARG A 107 -22.05 -0.44 14.48
CA ARG A 107 -23.51 -0.39 14.32
C ARG A 107 -24.11 0.52 15.40
N PRO A 108 -25.10 1.36 15.05
CA PRO A 108 -25.84 2.16 16.02
C PRO A 108 -26.66 1.30 16.98
#